data_AF-A0A9P6J782-F1
#
_entry.id   AF-A0A9P6J782-F1
#
_cell.length_a   1.000
_cell.length_b   1.000
_cell.length_c   1.000
_cell.angle_alpha   90.00
_cell.angle_beta   90.00
_cell.angle_gamma   90.00
#
_symmetry.space_group_name_H-M   'P 1'
#
loop_
_entity.id
_entity.type
_entity.pdbx_description
1 polymer ?
#
loop_
_entity_poly.entity_id
_entity_poly.type
_entity_poly.pdbx_seq_one_letter_code
_entity_poly.pdbx_strand_id
1 'polypeptide(L)'
;MKVAAALIATLTLVASTVMAGPNPVVINKRVFQTDKVPFIPHSTGLFANWVGLNIDFRYVRHVFNEVNTTHALGNGTLISRGESHITVILPTEYDQILHPAGVTIEELNHLATTDKNSMNRLQRADFGLECLGRVQMVTKADGVFQQSLQLILKNYQDLILFREDVFKLFVSKGGNPALFDPENFKPHITLGYRHRDLHVEDGVYKGKNACIRQVVAR
;
A
#
# COMPACT_ATOMS: atom_id res chain seq x y z
N MET A 1 -43.64 20.64 66.12
CA MET A 1 -43.45 19.53 65.15
C MET A 1 -42.63 20.05 63.99
N LYS A 2 -41.37 19.59 63.83
CA LYS A 2 -40.50 19.96 62.70
C LYS A 2 -40.34 18.71 61.82
N VAL A 3 -40.76 18.79 60.57
CA VAL A 3 -40.58 17.71 59.59
C VAL A 3 -39.34 18.06 58.77
N ALA A 4 -38.29 17.24 58.90
CA ALA A 4 -37.08 17.35 58.09
C ALA A 4 -37.29 16.58 56.77
N ALA A 5 -37.27 17.29 55.65
CA ALA A 5 -37.28 16.69 54.33
C ALA A 5 -35.84 16.33 53.92
N ALA A 6 -35.56 15.03 53.81
CA ALA A 6 -34.29 14.55 53.28
C ALA A 6 -34.34 14.54 51.74
N LEU A 7 -33.54 15.40 51.11
CA LEU A 7 -33.31 15.39 49.66
C LEU A 7 -32.31 14.26 49.34
N ILE A 8 -32.77 13.19 48.71
CA ILE A 8 -31.89 12.13 48.18
C ILE A 8 -31.46 12.57 46.78
N ALA A 9 -30.22 13.04 46.65
CA ALA A 9 -29.59 13.29 45.36
C ALA A 9 -29.17 11.95 44.74
N THR A 10 -29.94 11.48 43.75
CA THR A 10 -29.59 10.33 42.93
C THR A 10 -28.47 10.71 41.96
N LEU A 11 -27.24 10.32 42.29
CA LEU A 11 -26.09 10.41 41.42
C LEU A 11 -26.18 9.30 40.36
N THR A 12 -26.73 9.62 39.18
CA THR A 12 -26.69 8.71 38.02
C THR A 12 -25.27 8.63 37.47
N LEU A 13 -24.61 7.49 37.72
CA LEU A 13 -23.32 7.15 37.13
C LEU A 13 -23.53 6.87 35.63
N VAL A 14 -23.17 7.81 34.76
CA VAL A 14 -23.14 7.57 33.31
C VAL A 14 -21.89 6.74 33.02
N ALA A 15 -22.05 5.41 32.96
CA ALA A 15 -21.00 4.52 32.50
C ALA A 15 -20.70 4.87 31.03
N SER A 16 -19.60 5.60 30.81
CA SER A 16 -19.09 5.87 29.48
C SER A 16 -18.57 4.56 28.89
N THR A 17 -19.38 3.90 28.06
CA THR A 17 -18.92 2.78 27.25
C THR A 17 -17.89 3.34 26.27
N VAL A 18 -16.61 3.14 26.58
CA VAL A 18 -15.53 3.32 25.61
C VAL A 18 -15.84 2.35 24.48
N MET A 19 -16.35 2.86 23.36
CA MET A 19 -16.54 2.07 22.15
C MET A 19 -15.16 1.57 21.73
N ALA A 20 -14.88 0.30 21.98
CA ALA A 20 -13.66 -0.34 21.51
C ALA A 20 -13.60 -0.15 20.00
N GLY A 21 -12.53 0.48 19.51
CA GLY A 21 -12.31 0.64 18.08
C GLY A 21 -12.31 -0.71 17.36
N PRO A 22 -12.44 -0.72 16.02
CA PRO A 22 -12.40 -1.96 15.27
C PRO A 22 -11.13 -2.75 15.59
N ASN A 23 -11.29 -4.06 15.79
CA ASN A 23 -10.16 -4.96 16.06
C ASN A 23 -9.06 -4.79 14.99
N PRO A 24 -7.78 -4.82 15.40
CA PRO A 24 -6.68 -4.71 14.45
C PRO A 24 -6.66 -5.92 13.52
N VAL A 25 -6.27 -5.68 12.27
CA VAL A 25 -5.98 -6.75 11.31
C VAL A 25 -4.63 -7.36 11.67
N VAL A 26 -4.59 -8.68 11.82
CA VAL A 26 -3.36 -9.40 12.15
C VAL A 26 -2.74 -9.98 10.90
N ILE A 27 -1.45 -9.71 10.68
CA ILE A 27 -0.68 -10.25 9.56
C ILE A 27 0.53 -11.02 10.07
N ASN A 28 0.92 -12.08 9.35
CA ASN A 28 2.09 -12.86 9.69
C ASN A 28 3.36 -12.02 9.48
N LYS A 29 4.23 -11.92 10.50
CA LYS A 29 5.50 -11.17 10.42
C LYS A 29 6.43 -11.63 9.29
N ARG A 30 6.24 -12.82 8.74
CA ARG A 30 7.00 -13.30 7.57
C ARG A 30 6.67 -12.52 6.28
N VAL A 31 5.65 -11.67 6.28
CA VAL A 31 5.40 -10.70 5.18
C VAL A 31 6.61 -9.79 4.92
N PHE A 32 7.45 -9.56 5.95
CA PHE A 32 8.67 -8.75 5.83
C PHE A 32 9.91 -9.55 5.37
N GLN A 33 9.80 -10.87 5.15
CA GLN A 33 10.92 -11.71 4.70
C GLN A 33 11.01 -11.73 3.17
N THR A 34 11.13 -10.56 2.57
CA THR A 34 11.10 -10.37 1.11
C THR A 34 12.42 -10.76 0.45
N ASP A 35 13.50 -10.81 1.22
CA ASP A 35 14.82 -11.34 0.85
C ASP A 35 14.77 -12.81 0.41
N LYS A 36 13.75 -13.55 0.86
CA LYS A 36 13.50 -14.95 0.50
C LYS A 36 12.62 -15.13 -0.74
N VAL A 37 12.09 -14.02 -1.28
CA VAL A 37 11.25 -14.01 -2.47
C VAL A 37 12.11 -13.52 -3.64
N PRO A 38 12.11 -14.22 -4.79
CA PRO A 38 12.90 -13.77 -5.92
C PRO A 38 12.39 -12.42 -6.45
N PHE A 39 13.34 -11.59 -6.90
CA PHE A 39 13.00 -10.46 -7.75
C PHE A 39 12.45 -10.99 -9.08
N ILE A 40 11.36 -10.41 -9.57
CA ILE A 40 10.72 -10.78 -10.84
C ILE A 40 10.75 -9.53 -11.72
N PRO A 41 11.48 -9.56 -12.85
CA PRO A 41 11.44 -8.48 -13.82
C PRO A 41 10.05 -8.38 -14.47
N HIS A 42 9.53 -7.17 -14.62
CA HIS A 42 8.29 -6.89 -15.34
C HIS A 42 8.60 -6.04 -16.58
N SER A 43 8.78 -6.72 -17.72
CA SER A 43 9.27 -6.13 -18.97
C SER A 43 8.42 -6.54 -20.19
N THR A 44 7.09 -6.44 -20.09
CA THR A 44 6.15 -7.04 -21.07
C THR A 44 5.50 -6.05 -22.05
N GLY A 45 6.07 -4.85 -22.23
CA GLY A 45 5.63 -3.88 -23.25
C GLY A 45 5.04 -2.59 -22.67
N LEU A 46 4.46 -1.76 -23.55
CA LEU A 46 3.95 -0.43 -23.19
C LEU A 46 2.87 -0.51 -22.09
N PHE A 47 3.00 0.29 -21.04
CA PHE A 47 2.16 0.32 -19.84
C PHE A 47 2.16 -0.97 -19.01
N ALA A 48 3.10 -1.87 -19.28
CA ALA A 48 3.29 -3.12 -18.55
C ALA A 48 4.67 -3.23 -17.89
N ASN A 49 5.56 -2.27 -18.15
CA ASN A 49 6.88 -2.21 -17.55
C ASN A 49 6.83 -1.50 -16.20
N TRP A 50 7.28 -2.16 -15.14
CA TRP A 50 7.33 -1.57 -13.80
C TRP A 50 8.39 -2.28 -12.96
N VAL A 51 8.73 -1.69 -11.82
CA VAL A 51 9.64 -2.29 -10.86
C VAL A 51 8.94 -2.36 -9.51
N GLY A 52 9.03 -3.51 -8.85
CA GLY A 52 8.50 -3.65 -7.51
C GLY A 52 9.22 -4.65 -6.64
N LEU A 53 8.88 -4.57 -5.37
CA LEU A 53 9.34 -5.47 -4.33
C LEU A 53 8.27 -6.55 -4.14
N ASN A 54 8.63 -7.80 -4.42
CA ASN A 54 7.74 -8.94 -4.35
C ASN A 54 7.59 -9.45 -2.92
N ILE A 55 6.36 -9.76 -2.55
CA ILE A 55 5.99 -10.27 -1.24
C ILE A 55 5.34 -11.63 -1.43
N ASP A 56 5.69 -12.58 -0.55
CA ASP A 56 5.08 -13.90 -0.59
C ASP A 56 3.58 -13.79 -0.28
N PHE A 57 2.77 -13.95 -1.32
CA PHE A 57 1.32 -13.82 -1.26
C PHE A 57 0.68 -14.72 -0.22
N ARG A 58 1.33 -15.84 0.17
CA ARG A 58 0.79 -16.73 1.21
C ARG A 58 0.53 -16.00 2.53
N TYR A 59 1.36 -15.02 2.88
CA TYR A 59 1.21 -14.23 4.10
C TYR A 59 0.19 -13.09 3.98
N VAL A 60 -0.07 -12.63 2.75
CA VAL A 60 -1.07 -11.59 2.47
C VAL A 60 -2.46 -12.18 2.25
N ARG A 61 -2.56 -13.39 1.68
CA ARG A 61 -3.80 -14.09 1.36
C ARG A 61 -4.71 -14.28 2.58
N HIS A 62 -4.14 -14.54 3.75
CA HIS A 62 -4.93 -14.65 4.99
C HIS A 62 -5.66 -13.33 5.30
N VAL A 63 -4.94 -12.21 5.21
CA VAL A 63 -5.50 -10.88 5.43
C VAL A 63 -6.55 -10.55 4.37
N PHE A 64 -6.28 -10.86 3.10
CA PHE A 64 -7.28 -10.71 2.04
C PHE A 64 -8.57 -11.47 2.37
N ASN A 65 -8.48 -12.75 2.76
CA ASN A 65 -9.65 -13.55 3.10
C ASN A 65 -10.45 -12.95 4.28
N GLU A 66 -9.76 -12.48 5.33
CA GLU A 66 -10.38 -11.83 6.48
C GLU A 66 -11.12 -10.54 6.08
N VAL A 67 -10.45 -9.62 5.34
CA VAL A 67 -11.12 -8.37 4.97
C VAL A 67 -12.21 -8.59 3.92
N ASN A 68 -12.05 -9.58 3.04
CA ASN A 68 -13.06 -9.87 2.03
C ASN A 68 -14.34 -10.41 2.69
N THR A 69 -14.22 -11.33 3.64
CA THR A 69 -15.38 -11.92 4.34
C THR A 69 -16.03 -10.98 5.36
N THR A 70 -15.32 -9.93 5.80
CA THR A 70 -15.89 -8.91 6.67
C THR A 70 -16.96 -8.10 5.95
N HIS A 71 -18.22 -8.14 6.43
CA HIS A 71 -19.37 -7.45 5.81
C HIS A 71 -19.14 -5.94 5.60
N ALA A 72 -18.55 -5.25 6.57
CA ALA A 72 -18.27 -3.81 6.49
C ALA A 72 -17.12 -3.44 5.53
N LEU A 73 -16.41 -4.43 4.97
CA LEU A 73 -15.24 -4.24 4.13
C LEU A 73 -15.49 -4.80 2.72
N GLY A 74 -15.31 -6.11 2.53
CA GLY A 74 -15.46 -6.75 1.22
C GLY A 74 -16.81 -7.38 0.95
N ASN A 75 -17.49 -7.88 1.99
CA ASN A 75 -18.74 -8.65 1.88
C ASN A 75 -18.70 -9.77 0.82
N GLY A 76 -17.55 -10.44 0.67
CA GLY A 76 -17.33 -11.54 -0.27
C GLY A 76 -17.16 -11.14 -1.74
N THR A 77 -17.05 -9.83 -2.04
CA THR A 77 -17.07 -9.32 -3.43
C THR A 77 -15.71 -8.85 -3.96
N LEU A 78 -14.68 -8.82 -3.13
CA LEU A 78 -13.35 -8.38 -3.57
C LEU A 78 -12.68 -9.47 -4.40
N ILE A 79 -12.00 -9.02 -5.45
CA ILE A 79 -11.15 -9.82 -6.33
C ILE A 79 -9.70 -9.57 -5.92
N SER A 80 -8.90 -10.63 -5.86
CA SER A 80 -7.45 -10.55 -5.67
C SER A 80 -6.74 -10.93 -6.96
N ARG A 81 -5.53 -10.39 -7.16
CA ARG A 81 -4.65 -10.75 -8.27
C ARG A 81 -3.97 -12.11 -8.07
N GLY A 82 -4.02 -12.67 -6.86
CA GLY A 82 -3.31 -13.90 -6.52
C GLY A 82 -1.80 -13.71 -6.28
N GLU A 83 -1.35 -12.47 -6.21
CA GLU A 83 0.03 -12.05 -5.98
C GLU A 83 0.08 -10.87 -5.01
N SER A 84 1.27 -10.53 -4.50
CA SER A 84 1.46 -9.28 -3.75
C SER A 84 2.83 -8.69 -3.99
N HIS A 85 2.86 -7.37 -4.14
CA HIS A 85 4.06 -6.58 -4.29
C HIS A 85 3.85 -5.16 -3.79
N ILE A 86 4.95 -4.42 -3.66
CA ILE A 86 4.97 -2.97 -3.56
C ILE A 86 5.47 -2.46 -4.91
N THR A 87 4.65 -1.73 -5.66
CA THR A 87 5.10 -1.08 -6.90
C THR A 87 6.00 0.09 -6.50
N VAL A 88 7.27 0.05 -6.91
CA VAL A 88 8.29 1.05 -6.54
C VAL A 88 8.51 2.05 -7.67
N ILE A 89 8.43 1.59 -8.92
CA ILE A 89 8.32 2.44 -10.12
C ILE A 89 7.02 2.04 -10.83
N LEU A 90 6.09 2.99 -10.96
CA LEU A 90 4.80 2.79 -11.61
C LEU A 90 4.97 2.64 -13.14
N PRO A 91 4.05 1.92 -13.83
CA PRO A 91 4.05 1.88 -15.28
C PRO A 91 4.00 3.27 -15.93
N THR A 92 3.19 4.18 -15.39
CA THR A 92 3.09 5.56 -15.89
C THR A 92 4.38 6.36 -15.64
N GLU A 93 5.05 6.16 -14.50
CA GLU A 93 6.38 6.76 -14.26
C GLU A 93 7.41 6.25 -15.28
N TYR A 94 7.42 4.94 -15.56
CA TYR A 94 8.35 4.39 -16.53
C TYR A 94 8.07 4.92 -17.94
N ASP A 95 6.87 4.71 -18.49
CA ASP A 95 6.60 4.98 -19.90
C ASP A 95 6.53 6.47 -20.24
N GLN A 96 6.10 7.32 -19.31
CA GLN A 96 5.87 8.75 -19.58
C GLN A 96 7.02 9.65 -19.12
N ILE A 97 7.87 9.19 -18.19
CA ILE A 97 8.92 10.02 -17.58
C ILE A 97 10.30 9.43 -17.83
N LEU A 98 10.55 8.19 -17.38
CA LEU A 98 11.89 7.60 -17.40
C LEU A 98 12.31 7.15 -18.80
N HIS A 99 11.45 6.40 -19.50
CA HIS A 99 11.72 5.86 -20.83
C HIS A 99 11.97 6.94 -21.89
N PRO A 100 11.21 8.05 -21.96
CA PRO A 100 11.50 9.13 -22.90
C PRO A 100 12.85 9.81 -22.71
N ALA A 101 13.43 9.75 -21.51
CA ALA A 101 14.79 10.22 -21.24
C ALA A 101 15.87 9.17 -21.57
N GLY A 102 15.51 7.99 -22.07
CA GLY A 102 16.45 6.93 -22.44
C GLY A 102 16.88 6.02 -21.29
N VAL A 103 16.14 6.03 -20.16
CA VAL A 103 16.28 5.01 -19.11
C VAL A 103 15.58 3.74 -19.58
N THR A 104 16.27 2.59 -19.54
CA THR A 104 15.67 1.31 -19.96
C THR A 104 15.17 0.49 -18.76
N ILE A 105 14.17 -0.37 -18.97
CA ILE A 105 13.68 -1.26 -17.91
C ILE A 105 14.77 -2.23 -17.44
N GLU A 106 15.70 -2.61 -18.32
CA GLU A 106 16.87 -3.43 -17.98
C GLU A 106 17.81 -2.70 -17.01
N GLU A 107 18.05 -1.40 -17.20
CA GLU A 107 18.84 -0.59 -16.26
C GLU A 107 18.16 -0.51 -14.89
N LEU A 108 16.83 -0.36 -14.85
CA LEU A 108 16.07 -0.35 -13.59
C LEU A 108 16.08 -1.72 -12.90
N ASN A 109 15.91 -2.81 -13.66
CA ASN A 109 16.04 -4.17 -13.15
C ASN A 109 17.46 -4.46 -12.64
N HIS A 110 18.48 -3.92 -13.32
CA HIS A 110 19.87 -4.00 -12.88
C HIS A 110 20.06 -3.26 -11.55
N LEU A 111 19.56 -2.03 -11.41
CA LEU A 111 19.57 -1.30 -10.13
C LEU A 111 18.85 -2.08 -9.01
N ALA A 112 17.75 -2.77 -9.34
CA ALA A 112 16.96 -3.52 -8.36
C ALA A 112 17.66 -4.80 -7.87
N THR A 113 18.51 -5.38 -8.72
CA THR A 113 19.20 -6.64 -8.45
C THR A 113 20.64 -6.46 -7.98
N THR A 114 21.26 -5.29 -8.19
CA THR A 114 22.70 -5.09 -7.96
C THR A 114 22.96 -4.01 -6.92
N ASP A 115 23.71 -4.37 -5.88
CA ASP A 115 24.43 -3.45 -4.98
C ASP A 115 25.92 -3.83 -5.02
N LYS A 116 26.81 -2.90 -4.71
CA LYS A 116 28.28 -3.10 -4.65
C LYS A 116 28.69 -4.30 -3.80
N ASN A 117 27.84 -4.75 -2.87
CA ASN A 117 28.11 -5.83 -1.94
C ASN A 117 27.03 -6.93 -1.91
N SER A 118 26.01 -6.92 -2.78
CA SER A 118 24.99 -7.99 -2.78
C SER A 118 24.07 -8.01 -3.99
N MET A 119 23.64 -9.22 -4.34
CA MET A 119 22.50 -9.46 -5.22
C MET A 119 21.16 -9.18 -4.50
N ASN A 120 20.09 -8.95 -5.26
CA ASN A 120 18.71 -8.73 -4.79
C ASN A 120 18.54 -7.51 -3.88
N ARG A 121 19.14 -6.37 -4.25
CA ARG A 121 19.06 -5.13 -3.47
C ARG A 121 17.62 -4.76 -3.08
N LEU A 122 16.70 -4.70 -4.04
CA LEU A 122 15.34 -4.25 -3.79
C LEU A 122 14.56 -5.21 -2.89
N GLN A 123 14.75 -6.52 -3.05
CA GLN A 123 14.06 -7.53 -2.22
C GLN A 123 14.49 -7.50 -0.76
N ARG A 124 15.62 -6.85 -0.44
CA ARG A 124 16.10 -6.69 0.94
C ARG A 124 15.71 -5.34 1.56
N ALA A 125 14.94 -4.52 0.86
CA ALA A 125 14.52 -3.23 1.38
C ALA A 125 13.59 -3.39 2.59
N ASP A 126 13.89 -2.67 3.67
CA ASP A 126 13.08 -2.67 4.87
C ASP A 126 11.80 -1.82 4.69
N PHE A 127 10.70 -2.31 5.26
CA PHE A 127 9.44 -1.57 5.37
C PHE A 127 8.62 -2.06 6.57
N GLY A 128 7.71 -1.21 7.02
CA GLY A 128 6.69 -1.53 8.02
C GLY A 128 5.29 -1.32 7.49
N LEU A 129 4.29 -1.83 8.24
CA LEU A 129 2.88 -1.60 7.96
C LEU A 129 2.30 -0.53 8.88
N GLU A 130 1.65 0.46 8.29
CA GLU A 130 0.93 1.52 9.00
C GLU A 130 -0.48 1.08 9.34
N CYS A 131 -1.27 0.70 8.34
CA CYS A 131 -2.69 0.48 8.50
C CYS A 131 -3.28 -0.34 7.33
N LEU A 132 -4.51 -0.82 7.53
CA LEU A 132 -5.39 -1.21 6.44
C LEU A 132 -6.01 0.07 5.87
N GLY A 133 -5.75 0.34 4.61
CA GLY A 133 -6.32 1.43 3.84
C GLY A 133 -7.53 0.99 3.02
N ARG A 134 -8.48 1.90 2.85
CA ARG A 134 -9.63 1.74 1.97
C ARG A 134 -9.82 2.98 1.11
N VAL A 135 -10.03 2.75 -0.18
CA VAL A 135 -10.46 3.77 -1.13
C VAL A 135 -11.71 3.30 -1.85
N GLN A 136 -12.63 4.23 -2.09
CA GLN A 136 -13.93 3.96 -2.68
C GLN A 136 -14.30 5.09 -3.62
N MET A 137 -14.95 4.75 -4.74
CA MET A 137 -15.53 5.75 -5.64
C MET A 137 -16.75 5.17 -6.34
N VAL A 138 -17.59 6.06 -6.86
CA VAL A 138 -18.63 5.69 -7.83
C VAL A 138 -18.18 6.23 -9.18
N THR A 139 -17.99 5.35 -10.16
CA THR A 139 -17.58 5.76 -11.50
C THR A 139 -18.71 6.54 -12.18
N LYS A 140 -18.39 7.71 -12.72
CA LYS A 140 -19.39 8.65 -13.27
C LYS A 140 -20.11 8.11 -14.51
N ALA A 141 -19.47 7.23 -15.28
CA ALA A 141 -19.99 6.77 -16.57
C ALA A 141 -21.10 5.71 -16.44
N ASP A 142 -21.10 4.94 -15.37
CA ASP A 142 -21.93 3.73 -15.20
C ASP A 142 -22.57 3.61 -13.81
N GLY A 143 -22.26 4.52 -12.88
CA GLY A 143 -22.76 4.47 -11.51
C GLY A 143 -22.22 3.28 -10.70
N VAL A 144 -21.15 2.64 -11.18
CA VAL A 144 -20.61 1.43 -10.55
C VAL A 144 -19.78 1.80 -9.33
N PHE A 145 -20.10 1.15 -8.21
CA PHE A 145 -19.33 1.28 -6.98
C PHE A 145 -18.02 0.50 -7.08
N GLN A 146 -16.91 1.22 -6.99
CA GLN A 146 -15.56 0.69 -6.96
C GLN A 146 -14.99 0.80 -5.55
N GLN A 147 -14.15 -0.17 -5.18
CA GLN A 147 -13.44 -0.17 -3.91
C GLN A 147 -12.11 -0.87 -4.08
N SER A 148 -11.06 -0.36 -3.43
CA SER A 148 -9.79 -1.06 -3.27
C SER A 148 -9.37 -1.03 -1.80
N LEU A 149 -8.86 -2.17 -1.32
CA LEU A 149 -8.26 -2.31 -0.01
C LEU A 149 -6.77 -2.59 -0.16
N GLN A 150 -5.98 -1.92 0.66
CA GLN A 150 -4.52 -2.04 0.60
C GLN A 150 -3.90 -1.97 2.00
N LEU A 151 -2.72 -2.56 2.16
CA LEU A 151 -1.86 -2.31 3.31
C LEU A 151 -1.02 -1.08 3.01
N ILE A 152 -1.15 -0.03 3.83
CA ILE A 152 -0.36 1.19 3.71
C ILE A 152 0.95 1.01 4.45
N LEU A 153 2.06 1.43 3.85
CA LEU A 153 3.39 1.24 4.39
C LEU A 153 3.86 2.42 5.27
N LYS A 154 4.86 2.14 6.11
CA LYS A 154 5.70 3.10 6.84
C LYS A 154 7.14 2.63 6.84
N ASN A 155 8.08 3.47 7.28
CA ASN A 155 9.49 3.11 7.48
C ASN A 155 10.13 2.45 6.23
N TYR A 156 9.89 2.99 5.04
CA TYR A 156 10.30 2.41 3.75
C TYR A 156 11.48 3.17 3.11
N GLN A 157 12.44 3.62 3.93
CA GLN A 157 13.53 4.48 3.46
C GLN A 157 14.36 3.81 2.36
N ASP A 158 14.56 2.50 2.42
CA ASP A 158 15.30 1.75 1.40
C ASP A 158 14.64 1.82 0.02
N LEU A 159 13.30 1.90 -0.03
CA LEU A 159 12.56 2.09 -1.27
C LEU A 159 12.77 3.50 -1.84
N ILE A 160 12.87 4.51 -0.97
CA ILE A 160 13.22 5.88 -1.37
C ILE A 160 14.65 5.92 -1.91
N LEU A 161 15.61 5.29 -1.23
CA LEU A 161 17.00 5.22 -1.71
C LEU A 161 17.12 4.54 -3.07
N PHE A 162 16.32 3.51 -3.33
CA PHE A 162 16.22 2.93 -4.67
C PHE A 162 15.69 3.95 -5.69
N ARG A 163 14.60 4.66 -5.38
CA ARG A 163 14.04 5.71 -6.25
C ARG A 163 15.02 6.87 -6.47
N GLU A 164 15.84 7.23 -5.48
CA GLU A 164 16.89 8.23 -5.64
C GLU A 164 17.97 7.79 -6.64
N ASP A 165 18.33 6.50 -6.66
CA ASP A 165 19.28 5.99 -7.66
C ASP A 165 18.67 5.95 -9.06
N VAL A 166 17.38 5.65 -9.17
CA VAL A 166 16.62 5.81 -10.42
C VAL A 166 16.63 7.28 -10.87
N PHE A 167 16.45 8.23 -9.95
CA PHE A 167 16.52 9.65 -10.25
C PHE A 167 17.91 10.07 -10.73
N LYS A 168 18.99 9.60 -10.07
CA LYS A 168 20.37 9.85 -10.53
C LYS A 168 20.59 9.32 -11.96
N LEU A 169 20.12 8.10 -12.24
CA LEU A 169 20.18 7.52 -13.58
C LEU A 169 19.39 8.39 -14.58
N PHE A 170 18.15 8.74 -14.27
CA PHE A 170 17.30 9.59 -15.09
C PHE A 170 17.93 10.94 -15.43
N VAL A 171 18.48 11.65 -14.43
CA VAL A 171 19.17 12.93 -14.64
C VAL A 171 20.45 12.74 -15.46
N SER A 172 21.21 11.67 -15.21
CA SER A 172 22.43 11.37 -15.99
C SER A 172 22.17 11.14 -17.48
N LYS A 173 20.95 10.74 -17.83
CA LYS A 173 20.48 10.56 -19.21
C LYS A 173 19.88 11.83 -19.83
N GLY A 174 19.92 12.95 -19.12
CA GLY A 174 19.35 14.23 -19.57
C GLY A 174 17.86 14.40 -19.26
N GLY A 175 17.29 13.54 -18.41
CA GLY A 175 15.92 13.68 -17.93
C GLY A 175 15.70 14.99 -17.15
N ASN A 176 14.50 15.58 -17.30
CA ASN A 176 14.12 16.79 -16.57
C ASN A 176 13.82 16.46 -15.09
N PRO A 177 14.63 16.92 -14.11
CA PRO A 177 14.47 16.59 -12.69
C PRO A 177 13.10 16.94 -12.11
N ALA A 178 12.37 17.91 -12.69
CA ALA A 178 11.04 18.29 -12.22
C ALA A 178 9.94 17.25 -12.52
N LEU A 179 10.22 16.27 -13.38
CA LEU A 179 9.23 15.25 -13.79
C LEU A 179 9.27 13.98 -12.95
N PHE A 180 10.33 13.75 -12.17
CA PHE A 180 10.45 12.58 -11.31
C PHE A 180 10.90 12.99 -9.92
N ASP A 181 10.05 12.78 -8.93
CA ASP A 181 10.38 13.01 -7.52
C ASP A 181 10.44 11.67 -6.78
N PRO A 182 11.62 11.25 -6.29
CA PRO A 182 11.77 10.06 -5.47
C PRO A 182 10.83 10.02 -4.25
N GLU A 183 10.51 11.18 -3.66
CA GLU A 183 9.71 11.29 -2.44
C GLU A 183 8.20 11.37 -2.71
N ASN A 184 7.78 11.66 -3.95
CA ASN A 184 6.38 11.56 -4.36
C ASN A 184 5.95 10.10 -4.52
N PHE A 185 6.00 9.36 -3.42
CA PHE A 185 5.87 7.91 -3.35
C PHE A 185 4.88 7.53 -2.24
N LYS A 186 3.83 6.79 -2.62
CA LYS A 186 2.77 6.31 -1.71
C LYS A 186 2.75 4.78 -1.71
N PRO A 187 3.75 4.13 -1.09
CA PRO A 187 3.87 2.69 -1.13
C PRO A 187 2.71 2.01 -0.43
N HIS A 188 2.17 0.99 -1.09
CA HIS A 188 1.09 0.17 -0.60
C HIS A 188 1.17 -1.23 -1.20
N ILE A 189 0.51 -2.18 -0.55
CA ILE A 189 0.28 -3.54 -1.05
C ILE A 189 -1.22 -3.68 -1.30
N THR A 190 -1.63 -3.82 -2.55
CA THR A 190 -3.05 -4.05 -2.88
C THR A 190 -3.48 -5.44 -2.39
N LEU A 191 -4.53 -5.49 -1.56
CA LEU A 191 -5.12 -6.75 -1.08
C LEU A 191 -6.16 -7.27 -2.08
N GLY A 192 -7.03 -6.37 -2.53
CA GLY A 192 -8.08 -6.69 -3.48
C GLY A 192 -9.01 -5.51 -3.73
N TYR A 193 -9.81 -5.64 -4.78
CA TYR A 193 -10.67 -4.59 -5.30
C TYR A 193 -11.99 -5.12 -5.84
N ARG A 194 -12.99 -4.25 -5.97
CA ARG A 194 -14.21 -4.53 -6.74
C ARG A 194 -13.97 -4.14 -8.18
N HIS A 195 -14.25 -5.03 -9.12
CA HIS A 195 -14.12 -4.87 -10.59
C HIS A 195 -12.71 -4.54 -11.10
N ARG A 196 -12.10 -3.42 -10.70
CA ARG A 196 -10.72 -3.04 -11.04
C ARG A 196 -10.03 -2.31 -9.89
N ASP A 197 -8.71 -2.26 -9.93
CA ASP A 197 -7.96 -1.45 -8.97
C ASP A 197 -8.12 0.05 -9.27
N LEU A 198 -8.07 0.86 -8.22
CA LEU A 198 -8.20 2.32 -8.29
C LEU A 198 -6.82 2.97 -8.24
N HIS A 199 -6.58 3.97 -9.08
CA HIS A 199 -5.28 4.62 -9.22
C HIS A 199 -5.39 6.15 -9.07
N VAL A 200 -4.25 6.85 -9.15
CA VAL A 200 -4.22 8.32 -8.96
C VAL A 200 -4.97 9.05 -10.09
N GLU A 201 -5.00 8.45 -11.28
CA GLU A 201 -5.74 8.90 -12.45
C GLU A 201 -7.25 8.91 -12.20
N ASP A 202 -7.73 8.11 -11.24
CA ASP A 202 -9.12 8.12 -10.77
C ASP A 202 -9.41 9.22 -9.73
N GLY A 203 -8.41 10.04 -9.38
CA GLY A 203 -8.48 11.03 -8.30
C GLY A 203 -8.37 10.42 -6.91
N VAL A 204 -7.87 9.18 -6.81
CA VAL A 204 -7.82 8.41 -5.57
C VAL A 204 -6.39 8.33 -5.04
N TYR A 205 -6.20 8.71 -3.78
CA TYR A 205 -4.88 8.67 -3.13
C TYR A 205 -4.83 7.60 -2.04
N LYS A 206 -3.96 6.60 -2.24
CA LYS A 206 -3.75 5.44 -1.35
C LYS A 206 -2.63 5.70 -0.32
N GLY A 207 -2.76 6.75 0.47
CA GLY A 207 -1.81 7.09 1.55
C GLY A 207 -2.41 6.92 2.94
N LYS A 208 -1.82 7.57 3.95
CA LYS A 208 -2.34 7.59 5.33
C LYS A 208 -3.78 8.11 5.44
N ASN A 209 -4.18 8.98 4.52
CA ASN A 209 -5.56 9.47 4.39
C ASN A 209 -6.59 8.36 4.13
N ALA A 210 -6.16 7.19 3.67
CA ALA A 210 -7.03 6.04 3.41
C ALA A 210 -7.15 5.09 4.61
N CYS A 211 -6.41 5.31 5.71
CA CYS A 211 -6.38 4.38 6.85
C CYS A 211 -7.75 4.21 7.52
N ILE A 212 -8.17 2.96 7.70
CA ILE A 212 -9.44 2.62 8.35
C ILE A 212 -9.30 1.66 9.55
N ARG A 213 -8.20 0.90 9.63
CA ARG A 213 -7.90 -0.01 10.75
C ARG A 213 -6.40 -0.14 10.98
N GLN A 214 -6.02 -0.38 12.22
CA GLN A 214 -4.64 -0.75 12.55
C GLN A 214 -4.30 -2.13 11.98
N VAL A 215 -3.03 -2.31 11.62
CA VAL A 215 -2.45 -3.61 11.25
C VAL A 215 -1.35 -3.95 12.25
N VAL A 216 -1.38 -5.17 12.76
CA VAL A 216 -0.39 -5.67 13.71
C VAL A 216 0.27 -6.91 13.11
N ALA A 217 1.60 -6.89 13.03
CA ALA A 217 2.36 -8.07 12.64
C ALA A 217 2.60 -8.97 13.85
N ARG A 218 2.31 -10.27 13.72
CA ARG A 218 2.55 -11.30 14.74
C ARG A 218 3.29 -12.50 14.16
#